data_AF-A0A4S2H8J5-F1
#
_entry.id   AF-A0A4S2H8J5-F1
#
_cell.length_a   1.000
_cell.length_b   1.000
_cell.length_c   1.000
_cell.angle_alpha   90.00
_cell.angle_beta   90.00
_cell.angle_gamma   90.00
#
_symmetry.space_group_name_H-M   'P 1'
#
loop_
_entity.id
_entity.type
_entity.pdbx_description
1 polymer ?
#
loop_
_entity_poly.entity_id
_entity_poly.type
_entity_poly.pdbx_seq_one_letter_code
_entity_poly.pdbx_strand_id
1 'polypeptide(L)'
;MYELFPKMIIAIVVYAAIAFTTGIAGGEEAFIGNMQEFRSGNCVGMVDAGPEAVECAEGALHATLFTVPTAGTQWALSLSDLLITLALVMLFLEMLKAPGTGNVTVYNNLLSTGVFIVAILLFVLQPLFATSTFFIIMLMTLVDTAAGWFITVIASRRDLAVGGEG
;
A
#
# COMPACT_ATOMS: atom_id res chain seq x y z
N MET A 1 -8.16 11.03 -22.36
CA MET A 1 -9.20 10.48 -21.46
C MET A 1 -8.63 9.48 -20.45
N TYR A 2 -7.63 8.68 -20.83
CA TYR A 2 -6.94 7.68 -19.98
C TYR A 2 -5.99 8.29 -18.92
N GLU A 3 -5.89 9.61 -18.87
CA GLU A 3 -4.95 10.29 -17.98
C GLU A 3 -5.57 10.84 -16.69
N LEU A 4 -6.86 10.64 -16.47
CA LEU A 4 -7.60 11.30 -15.37
C LEU A 4 -7.61 10.51 -14.05
N PHE A 5 -7.16 9.25 -14.03
CA PHE A 5 -7.29 8.39 -12.86
C PHE A 5 -5.96 8.23 -12.10
N PRO A 6 -5.96 8.38 -10.76
CA PRO A 6 -4.81 8.03 -9.93
C PRO A 6 -4.51 6.54 -10.10
N LYS A 7 -3.35 6.18 -10.64
CA LYS A 7 -2.88 4.80 -10.80
C LYS A 7 -2.65 4.15 -9.45
N MET A 8 -2.38 4.91 -8.39
CA MET A 8 -2.27 4.37 -7.03
C MET A 8 -3.57 3.75 -6.51
N ILE A 9 -4.73 4.08 -7.10
CA ILE A 9 -5.98 3.37 -6.80
C ILE A 9 -5.88 1.88 -7.11
N ILE A 10 -5.09 1.50 -8.12
CA ILE A 10 -4.93 0.10 -8.53
C ILE A 10 -4.27 -0.69 -7.41
N ALA A 11 -3.23 -0.14 -6.78
CA ALA A 11 -2.55 -0.80 -5.67
C ALA A 11 -3.49 -1.02 -4.46
N ILE A 12 -4.32 -0.02 -4.13
CA ILE A 12 -5.32 -0.13 -3.06
C ILE A 12 -6.37 -1.20 -3.41
N VAL A 13 -6.91 -1.16 -4.62
CA VAL A 13 -7.95 -2.10 -5.05
C VAL A 13 -7.42 -3.53 -5.09
N VAL A 14 -6.19 -3.73 -5.55
CA VAL A 14 -5.55 -5.07 -5.56
C VAL A 14 -5.34 -5.57 -4.14
N TYR A 15 -4.84 -4.74 -3.22
CA TYR A 15 -4.72 -5.11 -1.81
C TYR A 15 -6.09 -5.46 -1.23
N ALA A 16 -7.10 -4.61 -1.43
CA ALA A 16 -8.45 -4.81 -0.91
C ALA A 16 -9.08 -6.09 -1.47
N ALA A 17 -8.97 -6.34 -2.77
CA ALA A 17 -9.50 -7.55 -3.40
C ALA A 17 -8.88 -8.81 -2.78
N ILE A 18 -7.56 -8.85 -2.61
CA ILE A 18 -6.88 -9.99 -1.99
C ILE A 18 -7.30 -10.14 -0.52
N ALA A 19 -7.27 -9.05 0.25
CA ALA A 19 -7.65 -9.06 1.66
C ALA A 19 -9.10 -9.56 1.84
N PHE A 20 -10.05 -9.06 1.05
CA PHE A 20 -11.44 -9.51 1.15
C PHE A 20 -11.65 -10.93 0.63
N THR A 21 -11.03 -11.33 -0.49
CA THR A 21 -11.20 -12.71 -1.01
C THR A 21 -10.64 -13.75 -0.04
N THR A 22 -9.48 -13.48 0.57
CA THR A 22 -8.88 -14.36 1.57
C THR A 22 -9.60 -14.30 2.91
N GLY A 23 -9.99 -13.10 3.35
CA GLY A 23 -10.76 -12.88 4.57
C GLY A 23 -12.16 -13.48 4.55
N ILE A 24 -12.84 -13.48 3.40
CA ILE A 24 -14.15 -14.16 3.24
C ILE A 24 -13.98 -15.68 3.30
N ALA A 25 -12.88 -16.22 2.79
CA ALA A 25 -12.64 -17.66 2.73
C ALA A 25 -12.19 -18.25 4.08
N GLY A 26 -11.46 -17.51 4.91
CA GLY A 26 -10.85 -18.05 6.14
C GLY A 26 -10.75 -17.08 7.31
N GLY A 27 -11.46 -15.95 7.29
CA GLY A 27 -11.40 -14.94 8.34
C GLY A 27 -10.11 -14.09 8.32
N GLU A 28 -9.96 -13.24 9.33
CA GLU A 28 -8.83 -12.28 9.41
C GLU A 28 -7.48 -13.00 9.53
N GLU A 29 -7.46 -14.11 10.25
CA GLU A 29 -6.25 -14.93 10.49
C GLU A 29 -5.77 -15.62 9.22
N ALA A 30 -6.65 -15.96 8.26
CA ALA A 30 -6.21 -16.53 6.98
C ALA A 30 -5.42 -15.51 6.13
N PHE A 31 -5.69 -14.22 6.29
CA PHE A 31 -5.00 -13.17 5.55
C PHE A 31 -3.75 -12.67 6.27
N ILE A 32 -3.88 -12.27 7.54
CA ILE A 32 -2.79 -11.67 8.33
C ILE A 32 -1.92 -12.74 8.98
N GLY A 33 -2.52 -13.86 9.38
CA GLY A 33 -1.86 -14.86 10.21
C GLY A 33 -1.84 -14.46 11.67
N ASN A 34 -1.54 -15.43 12.53
CA ASN A 34 -1.45 -15.27 13.98
C ASN A 34 -0.05 -15.65 14.49
N MET A 35 0.98 -15.50 13.66
CA MET A 35 2.35 -15.94 13.97
C MET A 35 2.99 -15.22 15.19
N GLN A 36 2.33 -14.19 15.72
CA GLN A 36 2.66 -13.63 17.03
C GLN A 36 2.47 -14.66 18.16
N GLU A 37 1.47 -15.54 18.06
CA GLU A 37 1.22 -16.63 19.01
C GLU A 37 2.33 -17.68 18.99
N PHE A 38 2.95 -17.90 17.83
CA PHE A 38 4.16 -18.72 17.73
C PHE A 38 5.34 -18.10 18.48
N ARG A 39 5.46 -16.78 18.42
CA ARG A 39 6.51 -16.08 19.16
C ARG A 39 6.28 -16.07 20.67
N SER A 40 5.02 -16.10 21.11
CA SER A 40 4.64 -16.19 22.52
C SER A 40 4.64 -17.62 23.07
N GLY A 41 4.82 -18.64 22.22
CA GLY A 41 4.83 -20.04 22.61
C GLY A 41 3.44 -20.66 22.81
N ASN A 42 2.39 -19.99 22.32
CA ASN A 42 0.99 -20.34 22.55
C ASN A 42 0.37 -21.15 21.40
N CYS A 43 1.19 -21.77 20.55
CA CYS A 43 0.67 -22.63 19.48
C CYS A 43 0.35 -24.02 19.98
N VAL A 44 -0.75 -24.60 19.49
CA VAL A 44 -1.07 -26.01 19.69
C VAL A 44 0.13 -26.88 19.28
N GLY A 45 0.56 -27.76 20.19
CA GLY A 45 1.69 -28.68 19.97
C GLY A 45 3.06 -28.17 20.46
N MET A 46 3.15 -26.93 20.97
CA MET A 46 4.36 -26.48 21.67
C MET A 46 4.41 -27.01 23.12
N VAL A 47 5.62 -27.25 23.61
CA VAL A 47 5.88 -27.91 24.92
C VAL A 47 5.30 -27.10 26.10
N ASP A 48 5.33 -25.77 25.99
CA ASP A 48 4.88 -24.85 27.04
C ASP A 48 3.53 -24.18 26.71
N ALA A 49 2.80 -24.70 25.72
CA ALA A 49 1.53 -24.12 25.30
C ALA A 49 0.48 -24.25 26.44
N GLY A 50 -0.16 -23.12 26.77
CA GLY A 50 -1.21 -23.11 27.78
C GLY A 50 -2.45 -23.91 27.36
N PRO A 51 -3.41 -24.15 28.27
CA PRO A 51 -4.67 -24.82 27.94
C PRO A 51 -5.53 -24.05 26.92
N GLU A 52 -5.21 -22.79 26.63
CA GLU A 52 -5.87 -21.90 25.65
C GLU A 52 -5.03 -21.72 24.37
N ALA A 53 -4.16 -22.68 24.05
CA ALA A 53 -3.33 -22.62 22.85
C ALA A 53 -4.15 -22.58 21.56
N VAL A 54 -3.72 -21.75 20.60
CA VAL A 54 -4.40 -21.53 19.32
C VAL A 54 -3.64 -22.22 18.19
N GLU A 55 -4.34 -22.64 17.12
CA GLU A 55 -3.68 -23.15 15.93
C GLU A 55 -2.95 -22.01 15.21
N CYS A 56 -1.63 -22.14 15.10
CA CYS A 56 -0.82 -21.13 14.45
C CYS A 56 -0.82 -21.30 12.94
N ALA A 57 -1.22 -20.25 12.23
CA ALA A 57 -1.30 -20.20 10.79
C ALA A 57 -0.49 -19.01 10.25
N GLU A 58 0.29 -19.29 9.20
CA GLU A 58 0.90 -18.25 8.39
C GLU A 58 -0.17 -17.61 7.51
N GLY A 59 -0.29 -16.28 7.58
CA GLY A 59 -1.25 -15.53 6.77
C GLY A 59 -0.86 -15.49 5.30
N ALA A 60 -1.85 -15.47 4.41
CA ALA A 60 -1.65 -15.36 2.97
C ALA A 60 -0.80 -14.14 2.57
N LEU A 61 -0.83 -13.06 3.36
CA LEU A 61 -0.03 -11.86 3.13
C LEU A 61 1.48 -12.12 3.25
N HIS A 62 1.88 -12.99 4.18
CA HIS A 62 3.29 -13.31 4.45
C HIS A 62 3.76 -14.58 3.75
N ALA A 63 2.83 -15.35 3.19
CA ALA A 63 3.12 -16.56 2.44
C ALA A 63 4.17 -16.29 1.33
N THR A 64 5.22 -17.10 1.35
CA THR A 64 6.27 -17.09 0.33
C THR A 64 5.73 -17.64 -0.99
N LEU A 65 5.89 -16.88 -2.08
CA LEU A 65 5.40 -17.26 -3.40
C LEU A 65 6.51 -17.77 -4.31
N PHE A 66 7.69 -17.16 -4.23
CA PHE A 66 8.85 -17.51 -5.04
C PHE A 66 10.13 -17.28 -4.24
N THR A 67 11.10 -18.15 -4.46
CA THR A 67 12.45 -18.01 -3.91
C THR A 67 13.41 -17.78 -5.07
N VAL A 68 14.21 -16.72 -4.96
CA VAL A 68 15.21 -16.37 -5.95
C VAL A 68 16.60 -16.59 -5.34
N PRO A 69 17.49 -17.37 -5.97
CA PRO A 69 18.86 -17.51 -5.50
C PRO A 69 19.61 -16.19 -5.73
N THR A 70 20.10 -15.57 -4.66
CA THR A 70 20.80 -14.28 -4.70
C THR A 70 21.98 -14.30 -3.75
N ALA A 71 23.17 -13.90 -4.21
CA ALA A 71 24.36 -13.73 -3.35
C ALA A 71 24.64 -14.90 -2.37
N GLY A 72 24.39 -16.14 -2.79
CA GLY A 72 24.60 -17.34 -1.96
C GLY A 72 23.49 -17.67 -0.96
N THR A 73 22.39 -16.91 -0.94
CA THR A 73 21.20 -17.18 -0.13
C THR A 73 19.96 -17.33 -1.01
N GLN A 74 18.89 -17.90 -0.47
CA GLN A 74 17.58 -17.91 -1.12
C GLN A 74 16.80 -16.71 -0.61
N TRP A 75 16.58 -15.71 -1.45
CA TRP A 75 15.69 -14.60 -1.13
C TRP A 75 14.25 -15.04 -1.40
N ALA A 76 13.47 -15.20 -0.33
CA ALA A 76 12.06 -15.50 -0.43
C ALA A 76 11.27 -14.19 -0.60
N LEU A 77 10.44 -14.14 -1.63
CA LEU A 77 9.48 -13.07 -1.83
C LEU A 77 8.10 -13.51 -1.39
N SER A 78 7.52 -12.70 -0.52
CA SER A 78 6.15 -12.87 -0.04
C SER A 78 5.14 -12.12 -0.90
N LEU A 79 3.85 -12.42 -0.72
CA LEU A 79 2.78 -11.65 -1.33
C LEU A 79 2.83 -10.17 -0.92
N SER A 80 3.19 -9.88 0.33
CA SER A 80 3.34 -8.50 0.83
C SER A 80 4.40 -7.71 0.07
N ASP A 81 5.52 -8.33 -0.27
CA ASP A 81 6.62 -7.70 -1.03
C ASP A 81 6.16 -7.36 -2.45
N LEU A 82 5.38 -8.25 -3.08
CA LEU A 82 4.80 -8.01 -4.39
C LEU A 82 3.81 -6.84 -4.38
N LEU A 83 2.97 -6.74 -3.35
CA LEU A 83 2.00 -5.65 -3.23
C LEU A 83 2.69 -4.29 -3.06
N ILE A 84 3.74 -4.23 -2.24
CA ILE A 84 4.56 -3.02 -2.08
C ILE A 84 5.27 -2.69 -3.39
N THR A 85 5.85 -3.68 -4.06
CA THR A 85 6.54 -3.48 -5.34
C THR A 85 5.57 -2.98 -6.41
N LEU A 86 4.37 -3.54 -6.49
CA LEU A 86 3.30 -3.08 -7.38
C LEU A 86 2.93 -1.62 -7.08
N ALA A 87 2.73 -1.28 -5.81
CA ALA A 87 2.43 0.10 -5.39
C ALA A 87 3.56 1.07 -5.74
N LEU A 88 4.81 0.66 -5.55
CA LEU A 88 5.99 1.46 -5.91
C LEU A 88 6.06 1.70 -7.43
N VAL A 89 5.77 0.67 -8.24
CA VAL A 89 5.71 0.80 -9.70
C VAL A 89 4.57 1.75 -10.10
N MET A 90 3.39 1.64 -9.48
CA MET A 90 2.27 2.55 -9.75
C MET A 90 2.61 4.00 -9.40
N LEU A 91 3.25 4.23 -8.25
CA LEU A 91 3.74 5.53 -7.83
C LEU A 91 4.74 6.09 -8.85
N PHE A 92 5.70 5.27 -9.29
CA PHE A 92 6.67 5.67 -10.30
C PHE A 92 6.00 6.05 -11.63
N LEU A 93 5.00 5.27 -12.07
CA LEU A 93 4.24 5.58 -13.28
C LEU A 93 3.42 6.87 -13.16
N GLU A 94 3.00 7.27 -11.96
CA GLU A 94 2.40 8.58 -11.73
C GLU A 94 3.44 9.69 -11.79
N MET A 95 4.60 9.49 -11.17
CA MET A 95 5.70 10.46 -11.22
C MET A 95 6.23 10.73 -12.63
N LEU A 96 6.26 9.71 -13.50
CA LEU A 96 6.67 9.86 -14.91
C LEU A 96 5.67 10.67 -15.74
N LYS A 97 4.45 10.88 -15.24
CA LYS A 97 3.43 11.60 -15.97
C LYS A 97 3.74 13.09 -15.92
N ALA A 98 3.96 13.70 -17.08
CA ALA A 98 4.15 15.13 -17.17
C ALA A 98 2.93 15.85 -16.56
N PRO A 99 3.10 16.88 -15.71
CA PRO A 99 1.99 17.67 -15.21
C PRO A 99 1.20 18.22 -16.38
N GLY A 100 -0.04 17.77 -16.54
CA GLY A 100 -0.93 18.28 -17.58
C GLY A 100 -1.13 19.79 -17.40
N THR A 101 -1.40 20.51 -18.49
CA THR A 101 -1.79 21.91 -18.44
C THR A 101 -3.31 22.03 -18.28
N GLY A 102 -3.80 22.89 -17.38
CA GLY A 102 -5.22 23.22 -17.23
C GLY A 102 -6.04 22.37 -16.24
N ASN A 103 -7.37 22.33 -16.45
CA ASN A 103 -8.37 21.79 -15.51
C ASN A 103 -8.16 20.29 -15.16
N VAL A 104 -7.50 19.53 -16.03
CA VAL A 104 -7.21 18.09 -15.83
C VAL A 104 -6.33 17.87 -14.60
N THR A 105 -5.43 18.80 -14.29
CA THR A 105 -4.53 18.71 -13.13
C THR A 105 -5.26 18.90 -11.81
N VAL A 106 -6.29 19.76 -11.79
CA VAL A 106 -7.12 19.98 -10.59
C VAL A 106 -7.93 18.72 -10.26
N TYR A 107 -8.56 18.11 -11.25
CA TYR A 107 -9.33 16.86 -11.04
C TYR A 107 -8.43 15.70 -10.62
N ASN A 108 -7.24 15.57 -11.21
CA ASN A 108 -6.28 14.53 -10.82
C ASN A 108 -5.82 14.70 -9.36
N ASN A 109 -5.54 15.94 -8.95
CA ASN A 109 -5.15 16.24 -7.57
C ASN A 109 -6.26 15.93 -6.56
N LEU A 110 -7.52 16.28 -6.89
CA LEU A 110 -8.68 15.98 -6.05
C LEU A 110 -8.96 14.48 -5.97
N LEU A 111 -8.87 13.76 -7.10
CA LEU A 111 -9.08 12.31 -7.14
C LEU A 111 -8.00 11.57 -6.33
N SER A 112 -6.73 11.95 -6.48
CA SER A 112 -5.65 11.33 -5.70
C SER A 112 -5.81 11.62 -4.20
N THR A 113 -6.20 12.86 -3.84
CA THR A 113 -6.50 13.21 -2.45
C THR A 113 -7.65 12.35 -1.89
N GLY A 114 -8.69 12.10 -2.69
CA GLY A 114 -9.78 11.19 -2.33
C GLY A 114 -9.29 9.75 -2.11
N VAL A 115 -8.41 9.24 -2.97
CA VAL A 115 -7.80 7.91 -2.83
C VAL A 115 -7.02 7.81 -1.52
N PHE A 116 -6.25 8.83 -1.15
CA PHE A 116 -5.53 8.88 0.12
C PHE A 116 -6.47 8.90 1.33
N ILE A 117 -7.55 9.70 1.29
CA ILE A 117 -8.56 9.73 2.37
C ILE A 117 -9.20 8.35 2.56
N VAL A 118 -9.61 7.71 1.46
CA VAL A 118 -10.17 6.35 1.51
C VAL A 118 -9.15 5.36 2.06
N ALA A 119 -7.87 5.48 1.68
CA ALA A 119 -6.80 4.64 2.23
C ALA A 119 -6.67 4.79 3.75
N ILE A 120 -6.68 6.02 4.28
CA ILE A 120 -6.66 6.25 5.72
C ILE A 120 -7.88 5.62 6.40
N LEU A 121 -9.08 5.86 5.85
CA LEU A 121 -10.31 5.31 6.42
C LEU A 121 -10.27 3.78 6.45
N LEU A 122 -9.81 3.13 5.39
CA LEU A 122 -9.63 1.68 5.36
C LEU A 122 -8.62 1.21 6.42
N PHE A 123 -7.46 1.87 6.55
CA PHE A 123 -6.45 1.51 7.54
C PHE A 123 -6.95 1.59 8.98
N VAL A 124 -7.72 2.65 9.30
CA VAL A 124 -8.21 2.89 10.67
C VAL A 124 -9.46 2.07 10.98
N LEU A 125 -10.35 1.85 10.00
CA LEU A 125 -11.66 1.23 10.23
C LEU A 125 -11.69 -0.27 9.96
N GLN A 126 -10.72 -0.83 9.24
CA GLN A 126 -10.73 -2.25 8.86
C GLN A 126 -9.54 -3.01 9.44
N PRO A 127 -9.77 -4.05 10.26
CA PRO A 127 -8.70 -4.84 10.86
C PRO A 127 -7.83 -5.55 9.81
N LEU A 128 -8.43 -6.00 8.70
CA LEU A 128 -7.70 -6.60 7.57
C LEU A 128 -6.67 -5.65 6.94
N PHE A 129 -6.86 -4.34 7.09
CA PHE A 129 -6.01 -3.32 6.49
C PHE A 129 -4.99 -2.77 7.50
N ALA A 130 -5.08 -3.12 8.78
CA ALA A 130 -4.18 -2.69 9.84
C ALA A 130 -2.82 -3.41 9.79
N THR A 131 -2.19 -3.42 8.62
CA THR A 131 -0.91 -4.08 8.35
C THR A 131 0.16 -3.09 7.94
N SER A 132 1.44 -3.40 8.22
CA SER A 132 2.57 -2.59 7.76
C SER A 132 2.62 -2.47 6.23
N THR A 133 2.20 -3.51 5.51
CA THR A 133 2.14 -3.52 4.05
C THR A 133 1.16 -2.47 3.52
N PHE A 134 -0.07 -2.46 4.02
CA PHE A 134 -1.06 -1.47 3.60
C PHE A 134 -0.68 -0.06 4.06
N PHE A 135 -0.08 0.08 5.25
CA PHE A 135 0.43 1.35 5.75
C PHE A 135 1.47 1.97 4.78
N ILE A 136 2.42 1.17 4.27
CA ILE A 136 3.42 1.64 3.30
C ILE A 136 2.74 2.04 1.98
N ILE A 137 1.78 1.26 1.48
CA ILE A 137 1.01 1.61 0.27
C ILE A 137 0.25 2.92 0.48
N MET A 138 -0.35 3.13 1.66
CA MET A 138 -1.02 4.36 2.04
C MET A 138 -0.04 5.55 2.12
N LEU A 139 1.16 5.37 2.67
CA LEU A 139 2.20 6.40 2.61
C LEU A 139 2.63 6.73 1.18
N MET A 140 2.67 5.76 0.27
CA MET A 140 2.92 6.05 -1.15
C MET A 140 1.79 6.90 -1.74
N THR A 141 0.54 6.66 -1.38
CA THR A 141 -0.60 7.51 -1.82
C THR A 141 -0.52 8.92 -1.23
N LEU A 142 -0.02 9.06 0.01
CA LEU A 142 0.30 10.36 0.60
C LEU A 142 1.38 11.08 -0.20
N VAL A 143 2.44 10.39 -0.60
CA VAL A 143 3.52 10.99 -1.40
C VAL A 143 3.03 11.46 -2.76
N ASP A 144 2.17 10.68 -3.43
CA ASP A 144 1.56 11.09 -4.71
C ASP A 144 0.76 12.40 -4.57
N THR A 145 -0.14 12.46 -3.59
CA THR A 145 -0.93 13.68 -3.33
C THR A 145 -0.05 14.86 -2.96
N ALA A 146 0.94 14.67 -2.08
CA ALA A 146 1.85 15.74 -1.64
C ALA A 146 2.65 16.32 -2.81
N ALA A 147 3.15 15.47 -3.72
CA ALA A 147 3.87 15.90 -4.91
C ALA A 147 3.02 16.85 -5.78
N GLY A 148 1.72 16.58 -5.95
CA GLY A 148 0.80 17.46 -6.68
C GLY A 148 0.68 18.86 -6.07
N TRP A 149 0.58 18.96 -4.75
CA TRP A 149 0.54 20.25 -4.05
C TRP A 149 1.87 21.00 -4.10
N PHE A 150 3.02 20.30 -3.92
CA PHE A 150 4.34 20.93 -3.98
C PHE A 150 4.65 21.54 -5.35
N ILE A 151 4.29 20.85 -6.45
CA ILE A 151 4.49 21.37 -7.81
C ILE A 151 3.71 22.68 -8.02
N THR A 152 2.48 22.76 -7.54
CA THR A 152 1.62 23.95 -7.67
C THR A 152 2.19 25.15 -6.91
N VAL A 153 2.73 24.94 -5.71
CA VAL A 153 3.38 26.00 -4.90
C VAL A 153 4.65 26.52 -5.56
N ILE A 154 5.44 25.65 -6.20
CA ILE A 154 6.68 26.05 -6.88
C ILE A 154 6.38 26.82 -8.18
N ALA A 155 5.37 26.37 -8.94
CA ALA A 155 4.96 27.05 -10.18
C ALA A 155 4.50 28.49 -9.92
N SER A 156 3.67 28.71 -8.90
CA SER A 156 3.18 30.06 -8.55
C SER A 156 4.31 31.01 -8.13
N ARG A 157 5.35 30.50 -7.44
CA ARG A 157 6.52 31.31 -7.08
C ARG A 157 7.36 31.71 -8.30
N ARG A 158 7.50 30.82 -9.30
CA ARG A 158 8.24 31.12 -10.54
C ARG A 158 7.51 32.18 -11.38
N ASP A 159 6.19 32.10 -11.46
CA ASP A 159 5.39 33.07 -12.22
C ASP A 159 5.50 34.49 -11.61
N LEU A 160 5.61 34.61 -10.28
CA LEU A 160 5.83 35.88 -9.59
C LEU A 160 7.24 36.46 -9.82
N ALA A 161 8.26 35.62 -10.05
CA ALA A 161 9.61 36.07 -10.33
C ALA A 161 9.77 36.65 -11.75
N VAL A 162 8.95 36.21 -12.71
CA VAL A 162 8.97 36.69 -14.11
C VAL A 162 8.21 38.01 -14.28
N GLY A 163 7.26 38.33 -13.39
CA GLY A 163 6.49 39.58 -13.44
C GLY A 163 7.19 40.83 -12.89
N GLY A 164 8.46 40.72 -12.45
CA GLY A 164 9.21 41.81 -11.79
C GLY A 164 10.14 42.64 -12.70
N GLU A 165 10.22 42.33 -13.99
CA GLU A 165 11.08 43.04 -14.96
C GLU A 165 10.27 43.84 -16.00
N GLY A 166 9.32 44.67 -15.53
CA GLY A 166 8.53 45.60 -16.35
C GLY A 166 8.43 46.97 -15.73
#